data_AF-A0A7X4DM16-F1
#
_entry.id   AF-A0A7X4DM16-F1
#
_cell.length_a   1.000
_cell.length_b   1.000
_cell.length_c   1.000
_cell.angle_alpha   90.00
_cell.angle_beta   90.00
_cell.angle_gamma   90.00
#
_symmetry.space_group_name_H-M   'P 1'
#
loop_
_entity.id
_entity.type
_entity.pdbx_description
1 polymer ?
#
loop_
_entity_poly.entity_id
_entity_poly.type
_entity_poly.pdbx_seq_one_letter_code
_entity_poly.pdbx_strand_id
1 'polypeptide(L)'
;MLDYAVKLTRDPGAMTAADVERLRTAGFDDHAILDICQIVSYYNYVNRLADGLGVELEEGWKDEECALTREEFGALRRGRRRARRTGPAA
;
A
#
# COMPACT_ATOMS: atom_id res chain seq x y z
N MET A 1 2.94 -8.58 3.41
CA MET A 1 2.20 -7.30 3.58
C MET A 1 1.26 -7.03 2.41
N LEU A 2 1.76 -6.78 1.19
CA LEU A 2 0.89 -6.42 0.06
C LEU A 2 -0.11 -7.51 -0.33
N ASP A 3 0.26 -8.79 -0.25
CA ASP A 3 -0.69 -9.89 -0.52
C ASP A 3 -1.86 -9.92 0.49
N TYR A 4 -1.59 -9.57 1.75
CA TYR A 4 -2.63 -9.42 2.78
C TYR A 4 -3.57 -8.26 2.41
N ALA A 5 -3.02 -7.11 2.02
CA ALA A 5 -3.79 -5.95 1.59
C ALA A 5 -4.68 -6.27 0.38
N VAL A 6 -4.12 -6.92 -0.64
CA VAL A 6 -4.85 -7.34 -1.84
C VAL A 6 -6.00 -8.28 -1.48
N LYS A 7 -5.74 -9.29 -0.64
CA LYS A 7 -6.77 -10.24 -0.20
C LYS A 7 -7.88 -9.54 0.58
N LEU A 8 -7.52 -8.73 1.58
CA LEU A 8 -8.49 -8.00 2.41
C LEU A 8 -9.36 -7.03 1.58
N THR A 9 -8.82 -6.46 0.51
CA THR A 9 -9.58 -5.60 -0.42
C THR A 9 -10.52 -6.39 -1.33
N ARG A 10 -10.07 -7.52 -1.89
CA ARG A 10 -10.81 -8.27 -2.93
C ARG A 10 -11.79 -9.28 -2.36
N ASP A 11 -11.43 -9.92 -1.25
CA ASP A 11 -12.20 -11.00 -0.63
C ASP A 11 -12.06 -10.95 0.91
N PRO A 12 -12.62 -9.93 1.56
CA PRO A 12 -12.57 -9.81 3.01
C PRO A 12 -13.26 -10.97 3.74
N GLY A 13 -14.24 -11.64 3.10
CA GLY A 13 -14.96 -12.78 3.67
C GLY A 13 -14.12 -14.06 3.77
N ALA A 14 -13.10 -14.22 2.93
CA ALA A 14 -12.18 -15.35 2.98
C ALA A 14 -10.96 -15.14 3.88
N MET A 15 -10.92 -14.05 4.66
CA MET A 15 -9.83 -13.80 5.61
C MET A 15 -9.83 -14.84 6.74
N THR A 16 -8.64 -15.27 7.14
CA THR A 16 -8.39 -16.30 8.15
C THR A 16 -7.23 -15.89 9.06
N ALA A 17 -7.13 -16.53 10.22
CA ALA A 17 -6.00 -16.31 11.13
C ALA A 17 -4.63 -16.56 10.47
N ALA A 18 -4.55 -17.49 9.51
CA ALA A 18 -3.31 -17.77 8.79
C ALA A 18 -2.79 -16.56 7.98
N ASP A 19 -3.67 -15.65 7.54
CA ASP A 19 -3.24 -14.45 6.83
C ASP A 19 -2.49 -13.48 7.76
N VAL A 20 -2.90 -13.40 9.03
CA VAL A 20 -2.24 -12.63 10.09
C VAL A 20 -0.93 -13.30 10.50
N GLU A 21 -0.90 -14.63 10.67
CA GLU A 21 0.32 -15.37 11.00
C GLU A 21 1.43 -15.21 9.96
N ARG A 22 1.06 -15.09 8.66
CA ARG A 22 2.03 -14.79 7.61
C ARG A 22 2.65 -13.40 7.75
N LEU A 23 1.94 -12.43 8.32
CA LEU A 23 2.52 -11.12 8.63
C LEU A 23 3.46 -11.21 9.84
N ARG A 24 3.08 -11.93 10.91
CA ARG A 24 3.95 -12.18 12.06
C ARG A 24 5.25 -12.87 11.65
N THR A 25 5.14 -13.90 10.82
CA THR A 25 6.30 -14.64 10.27
C THR A 25 7.22 -13.73 9.43
N ALA A 26 6.67 -12.69 8.81
CA ALA A 26 7.43 -11.70 8.06
C ALA A 26 8.08 -10.61 8.95
N GLY A 27 7.90 -10.69 10.28
CA GLY A 27 8.52 -9.80 11.26
C GLY A 27 7.69 -8.58 11.66
N PHE A 28 6.41 -8.53 11.29
CA PHE A 28 5.50 -7.48 11.78
C PHE A 28 5.00 -7.82 13.18
N ASP A 29 5.06 -6.85 14.09
CA ASP A 29 4.40 -6.95 15.40
C ASP A 29 2.89 -6.68 15.29
N ASP A 30 2.16 -6.91 16.38
CA ASP A 30 0.70 -6.78 16.38
C ASP A 30 0.24 -5.34 16.11
N HIS A 31 1.03 -4.33 16.54
CA HIS A 31 0.75 -2.93 16.25
C HIS A 31 0.86 -2.64 14.75
N ALA A 32 1.94 -3.07 14.09
CA ALA A 32 2.11 -2.89 12.66
C ALA A 32 1.05 -3.66 11.85
N ILE A 33 0.63 -4.85 12.31
CA ILE A 33 -0.45 -5.61 11.67
C ILE A 33 -1.78 -4.86 11.77
N LEU A 34 -2.07 -4.29 12.94
CA LEU A 34 -3.25 -3.46 13.14
C LEU A 34 -3.22 -2.25 12.18
N ASP A 35 -2.10 -1.54 12.10
CA ASP A 35 -1.93 -0.40 11.19
C ASP A 35 -2.18 -0.79 9.73
N ILE A 36 -1.61 -1.92 9.29
CA ILE A 36 -1.84 -2.47 7.95
C ILE A 36 -3.34 -2.71 7.72
N CYS A 37 -4.02 -3.38 8.64
CA CYS A 37 -5.44 -3.67 8.53
C CYS A 37 -6.29 -2.39 8.48
N GLN A 38 -5.99 -1.42 9.34
CA GLN A 38 -6.70 -0.14 9.43
C GLN A 38 -6.56 0.68 8.14
N ILE A 39 -5.34 0.83 7.62
CA ILE A 39 -5.09 1.59 6.38
C ILE A 39 -5.83 0.94 5.20
N VAL A 40 -5.70 -0.38 5.05
CA VAL A 40 -6.38 -1.10 3.96
C VAL A 40 -7.90 -0.95 4.06
N SER A 41 -8.45 -1.11 5.27
CA SER A 41 -9.89 -0.99 5.51
C SER A 41 -10.41 0.42 5.31
N TYR A 42 -9.66 1.44 5.71
CA TYR A 42 -10.01 2.83 5.53
C TYR A 42 -10.09 3.21 4.05
N TYR A 43 -9.08 2.86 3.24
CA TYR A 43 -9.14 3.09 1.80
C TYR A 43 -10.25 2.30 1.14
N ASN A 44 -10.50 1.07 1.57
CA ASN A 44 -11.64 0.29 1.10
C ASN A 44 -12.97 1.01 1.35
N TYR A 45 -13.16 1.64 2.50
CA TYR A 45 -14.35 2.44 2.80
C TYR A 45 -14.43 3.70 1.94
N VAL A 46 -13.36 4.51 1.90
CA VAL A 46 -13.35 5.78 1.17
C VAL A 46 -13.52 5.57 -0.34
N ASN A 47 -12.84 4.58 -0.92
CA ASN A 47 -12.96 4.27 -2.35
C ASN A 47 -14.41 3.89 -2.70
N ARG A 48 -15.07 3.08 -1.87
CA ARG A 48 -16.49 2.72 -2.09
C ARG A 48 -17.42 3.91 -1.98
N LEU A 49 -17.12 4.87 -1.10
CA LEU A 49 -17.90 6.09 -0.95
C LEU A 49 -17.71 7.00 -2.18
N ALA A 50 -16.47 7.22 -2.59
CA ALA A 50 -16.14 8.05 -3.75
C ALA A 50 -16.73 7.45 -5.04
N ASP A 51 -16.42 6.19 -5.33
CA ASP A 51 -16.89 5.50 -6.54
C ASP A 51 -18.41 5.32 -6.53
N GLY A 52 -19.00 5.02 -5.36
CA GLY A 52 -20.43 4.77 -5.23
C GLY A 52 -21.29 6.03 -5.38
N LEU A 53 -20.74 7.21 -5.09
CA LEU A 53 -21.41 8.49 -5.24
C LEU A 53 -20.98 9.26 -6.50
N GLY A 54 -19.98 8.76 -7.25
CA GLY A 54 -19.42 9.47 -8.41
C GLY A 54 -18.70 10.76 -8.01
N VAL A 55 -17.93 10.73 -6.91
CA VAL A 55 -17.13 11.89 -6.47
C VAL A 55 -15.98 12.10 -7.44
N GLU A 56 -15.96 13.26 -8.09
CA GLU A 56 -14.87 13.70 -8.97
C GLU A 56 -13.78 14.45 -8.18
N LEU A 57 -12.58 14.51 -8.76
CA LEU A 57 -11.49 15.32 -8.23
C LEU A 57 -11.80 16.82 -8.33
N GLU A 58 -11.25 17.63 -7.42
CA GLU A 58 -11.41 19.09 -7.47
C GLU A 58 -10.77 19.69 -8.72
N GLU A 59 -11.36 20.78 -9.25
CA GLU A 59 -10.86 21.55 -10.39
C GLU A 59 -9.48 22.16 -10.07
N GLY A 60 -8.42 21.37 -10.27
CA GLY A 60 -7.05 21.72 -9.92
C GLY A 60 -6.16 20.50 -9.68
N TRP A 61 -6.75 19.36 -9.31
CA TRP A 61 -6.06 18.08 -9.23
C TRP A 61 -6.02 17.45 -10.63
N LYS A 62 -4.86 17.48 -11.29
CA LYS A 62 -4.64 16.75 -12.54
C LYS A 62 -4.30 15.30 -12.23
N ASP A 63 -4.83 14.34 -13.00
CA ASP A 63 -4.58 12.90 -12.84
C ASP A 63 -3.08 12.54 -12.73
N GLU A 64 -2.22 13.33 -13.36
CA GLU A 64 -0.77 13.18 -13.41
C GLU A 64 -0.06 13.54 -12.08
N GLU A 65 -0.67 14.35 -11.21
CA GLU A 65 -0.06 14.81 -9.96
C GLU A 65 -0.32 13.85 -8.78
N CYS A 66 -1.35 13.01 -8.86
CA CYS A 66 -1.73 12.07 -7.80
C CYS A 66 -0.96 10.76 -7.80
N ALA A 67 -0.48 10.35 -8.96
CA ALA A 67 0.08 9.02 -9.18
C ALA A 67 1.46 9.12 -9.82
N LEU A 68 2.45 8.57 -9.12
CA LEU A 68 3.79 8.35 -9.66
C LEU A 68 3.70 7.53 -10.95
N THR A 69 4.18 8.07 -12.06
CA THR A 69 4.24 7.35 -13.33
C THR A 69 5.19 6.15 -13.20
N ARG A 70 5.01 5.14 -14.08
CA ARG A 70 5.90 3.96 -14.11
C ARG A 70 7.37 4.33 -14.30
N GLU A 71 7.65 5.37 -15.08
CA GLU A 71 9.01 5.85 -15.32
C GLU A 71 9.64 6.48 -14.08
N GLU A 72 8.89 7.36 -13.40
CA GLU A 72 9.31 8.00 -12.16
C GLU A 72 9.51 6.99 -11.03
N PHE A 73 8.59 6.03 -10.88
CA PHE A 73 8.75 4.93 -9.92
C PHE A 73 10.00 4.09 -10.22
N GLY A 74 10.26 3.82 -11.51
CA GLY A 74 11.47 3.16 -11.98
C GLY A 74 12.75 3.96 -11.65
N ALA A 75 12.71 5.28 -11.84
CA ALA A 75 13.83 6.18 -11.55
C ALA A 75 14.16 6.22 -10.04
N LEU A 76 13.15 6.32 -9.17
CA LEU A 76 13.29 6.24 -7.71
C LEU A 76 13.94 4.94 -7.25
N ARG A 77 13.54 3.79 -7.82
CA ARG A 77 14.15 2.49 -7.50
C ARG A 77 15.61 2.40 -7.95
N ARG A 78 15.96 2.99 -9.10
CA ARG A 78 17.34 3.04 -9.60
C ARG A 78 18.23 3.95 -8.73
N GLY A 79 17.71 5.09 -8.27
CA GLY A 79 18.42 6.01 -7.35
C GLY A 79 18.74 5.38 -5.99
N ARG A 80 17.77 4.70 -5.36
CA ARG A 80 17.98 4.01 -4.07
C ARG A 80 18.94 2.81 -4.15
N ARG A 81 19.03 2.12 -5.29
CA ARG A 81 20.04 1.05 -5.50
C ARG A 81 21.47 1.58 -5.59
N ARG A 82 21.67 2.81 -6.08
CA ARG A 82 22.98 3.45 -6.16
C ARG A 82 23.45 3.93 -4.78
N ALA A 83 22.54 4.48 -3.97
CA ALA A 83 22.82 4.93 -2.60
C ALA A 83 23.14 3.78 -1.61
N ARG A 84 22.55 2.58 -1.78
CA ARG A 84 22.88 1.40 -0.96
C ARG A 84 24.21 0.72 -1.32
N ARG A 85 24.79 0.99 -2.48
CA ARG A 85 26.12 0.47 -2.87
C ARG A 85 27.29 1.28 -2.31
N THR A 86 27.03 2.42 -1.68
CA THR A 86 28.05 3.34 -1.13
C THR A 86 27.93 3.49 0.40
N GLY A 87 27.34 2.52 1.10
CA GLY A 87 27.46 2.41 2.57
C GLY A 87 28.87 1.91 2.95
N PRO A 88 29.43 2.34 4.09
CA PRO A 88 30.87 2.26 4.34
C PRO A 88 31.34 0.81 4.46
N ALA A 89 32.44 0.50 3.77
CA ALA A 89 33.30 -0.62 4.12
C ALA A 89 34.16 -0.20 5.32
N ALA A 90 33.74 -0.59 6.52
CA ALA A 90 34.55 -0.64 7.74
C ALA A 90 33.82 -1.47 8.81
#